data_AF-A0A559K410-F1
#
_entry.id   AF-A0A559K410-F1
#
_cell.length_a   1.000
_cell.length_b   1.000
_cell.length_c   1.000
_cell.angle_alpha   90.00
_cell.angle_beta   90.00
_cell.angle_gamma   90.00
#
_symmetry.space_group_name_H-M   'P 1'
#
loop_
_entity.id
_entity.type
_entity.pdbx_description
1 polymer ?
#
loop_
_entity_poly.entity_id
_entity_poly.type
_entity_poly.pdbx_seq_one_letter_code
_entity_poly.pdbx_strand_id
1 'polypeptide(L)'
;MTQTNQHQMPSRHVIDNAEKAIQVAKDAEMAVRHAQIESNPHKLQAAMAELEAAQHAVAKAQSQMNAHWDDNRPHQELVQVQDDLNQAQQSLEITASNSMQPKQVR
;
A
#
# COMPACT_ATOMS: atom_id res chain seq x y z
N MET A 1 35.98 -17.82 6.72
CA MET A 1 34.98 -17.79 5.63
C MET A 1 33.85 -18.70 6.11
N THR A 2 32.58 -18.35 6.30
CA THR A 2 31.67 -17.29 5.82
C THR A 2 30.54 -17.18 6.85
N GLN A 3 30.31 -15.99 7.42
CA GLN A 3 29.16 -15.72 8.31
C GLN A 3 28.58 -14.34 7.92
N THR A 4 27.93 -14.23 6.77
CA THR A 4 27.44 -12.91 6.32
C THR A 4 26.14 -12.88 5.50
N ASN A 5 25.38 -13.99 5.35
CA ASN A 5 24.16 -13.97 4.50
C ASN A 5 22.83 -14.25 5.21
N GLN A 6 22.80 -14.54 6.50
CA GLN A 6 21.54 -14.88 7.20
C GLN A 6 20.68 -13.65 7.55
N HIS A 7 21.29 -12.46 7.72
CA HIS A 7 20.55 -11.24 8.07
C HIS A 7 20.00 -10.46 6.86
N GLN A 8 20.40 -10.81 5.63
CA GLN A 8 19.99 -10.05 4.43
C GLN A 8 18.70 -10.57 3.79
N MET A 9 18.35 -11.85 3.97
CA MET A 9 17.08 -12.40 3.45
C MET A 9 15.81 -11.79 4.10
N PRO A 10 15.75 -11.56 5.42
CA PRO A 10 14.56 -10.99 6.07
C PRO A 10 14.19 -9.60 5.51
N SER A 11 15.18 -8.72 5.34
CA SER A 11 14.99 -7.37 4.81
C SER A 11 14.37 -7.38 3.41
N ARG A 12 14.82 -8.30 2.55
CA ARG A 12 14.35 -8.40 1.16
C ARG A 12 12.91 -8.87 1.07
N HIS A 13 12.52 -9.83 1.91
CA HIS A 13 11.12 -10.26 1.99
C HIS A 13 10.19 -9.17 2.51
N VAL A 14 10.66 -8.32 3.43
CA VAL A 14 9.89 -7.17 3.92
C VAL A 14 9.72 -6.14 2.80
N ILE A 15 10.78 -5.85 2.04
CA ILE A 15 10.74 -4.97 0.86
C ILE A 15 9.77 -5.51 -0.20
N ASP A 16 9.92 -6.78 -0.60
CA ASP A 16 9.05 -7.39 -1.62
C ASP A 16 7.57 -7.36 -1.21
N ASN A 17 7.27 -7.60 0.07
CA ASN A 17 5.89 -7.51 0.59
C ASN A 17 5.36 -6.08 0.57
N ALA A 18 6.20 -5.10 0.90
CA ALA A 18 5.84 -3.69 0.85
C ALA A 18 5.61 -3.21 -0.58
N GLU A 19 6.50 -3.54 -1.52
CA GLU A 19 6.33 -3.24 -2.95
C GLU A 19 5.04 -3.87 -3.50
N LYS A 20 4.76 -5.12 -3.13
CA LYS A 20 3.50 -5.78 -3.51
C LYS A 20 2.28 -5.06 -2.94
N ALA A 21 2.34 -4.61 -1.69
CA ALA A 21 1.25 -3.85 -1.09
C ALA A 21 1.04 -2.49 -1.79
N ILE A 22 2.12 -1.81 -2.16
CA ILE A 22 2.08 -0.57 -2.96
C ILE A 22 1.44 -0.81 -4.33
N GLN A 23 1.78 -1.91 -4.98
CA GLN A 23 1.19 -2.26 -6.28
C GLN A 23 -0.32 -2.51 -6.15
N VAL A 24 -0.73 -3.30 -5.15
CA VAL A 24 -2.16 -3.55 -4.87
C VAL A 24 -2.91 -2.25 -4.55
N ALA A 25 -2.28 -1.32 -3.83
CA ALA A 25 -2.84 0.00 -3.58
C ALA A 25 -3.11 0.78 -4.87
N LYS A 26 -2.12 0.87 -5.76
CA LYS A 26 -2.26 1.55 -7.05
C LYS A 26 -3.33 0.91 -7.92
N ASP A 27 -3.39 -0.41 -7.94
CA ASP A 27 -4.39 -1.15 -8.73
C ASP A 27 -5.81 -0.89 -8.21
N ALA A 28 -6.01 -0.88 -6.89
CA ALA A 28 -7.29 -0.57 -6.27
C ALA A 28 -7.73 0.89 -6.52
N GLU A 29 -6.81 1.85 -6.46
CA GLU A 29 -7.11 3.25 -6.82
C GLU A 29 -7.56 3.39 -8.28
N MET A 30 -6.85 2.73 -9.19
CA MET A 30 -7.22 2.70 -10.60
C MET A 30 -8.59 2.04 -10.81
N ALA A 31 -8.88 0.94 -10.10
CA ALA A 31 -10.18 0.27 -10.15
C ALA A 31 -11.32 1.20 -9.70
N VAL A 32 -11.14 1.92 -8.58
CA VAL A 32 -12.13 2.89 -8.09
C VAL A 32 -12.34 4.01 -9.11
N ARG A 33 -11.26 4.59 -9.62
CA ARG A 33 -11.33 5.66 -10.62
C ARG A 33 -12.02 5.18 -11.90
N HIS A 34 -11.71 3.97 -12.35
CA HIS A 34 -12.32 3.40 -13.55
C HIS A 34 -13.81 3.15 -13.35
N ALA A 35 -14.20 2.59 -12.20
CA ALA A 35 -15.60 2.38 -11.84
C ALA A 35 -16.39 3.70 -11.74
N GLN A 36 -15.77 4.77 -11.25
CA GLN A 36 -16.34 6.12 -11.23
C GLN A 36 -16.54 6.68 -12.65
N ILE A 37 -15.55 6.53 -13.53
CA ILE A 37 -15.63 6.98 -14.93
C ILE A 37 -16.74 6.24 -15.67
N GLU A 38 -16.83 4.92 -15.49
CA GLU A 38 -17.88 4.09 -16.07
C GLU A 38 -19.26 4.32 -15.42
N SER A 39 -19.33 5.07 -14.32
CA SER A 39 -20.55 5.31 -13.54
C SER A 39 -21.27 4.01 -13.15
N ASN A 40 -20.50 2.94 -12.89
CA ASN A 40 -21.04 1.62 -12.59
C ASN A 40 -21.02 1.36 -11.07
N PRO A 41 -22.18 1.36 -10.39
CA PRO A 41 -22.24 1.24 -8.93
C PRO A 41 -21.79 -0.14 -8.43
N HIS A 42 -22.04 -1.21 -9.18
CA HIS A 42 -21.60 -2.55 -8.80
C HIS A 42 -20.07 -2.69 -8.86
N LYS A 43 -19.45 -2.13 -9.91
CA LYS A 43 -17.99 -2.08 -10.01
C LYS A 43 -17.38 -1.17 -8.96
N LEU A 44 -18.06 -0.06 -8.62
CA LEU A 44 -17.59 0.85 -7.58
C LEU A 44 -17.57 0.16 -6.22
N GLN A 45 -18.63 -0.57 -5.88
CA GLN A 45 -18.70 -1.32 -4.62
C GLN A 45 -17.60 -2.40 -4.52
N ALA A 46 -17.34 -3.13 -5.62
CA ALA A 46 -16.24 -4.08 -5.68
C ALA A 46 -14.87 -3.39 -5.53
N ALA A 47 -14.65 -2.29 -6.24
CA ALA A 47 -13.42 -1.51 -6.17
C ALA A 47 -13.20 -0.89 -4.78
N MET A 48 -14.26 -0.49 -4.07
CA MET A 48 -14.16 -0.04 -2.68
C MET A 48 -13.73 -1.17 -1.73
N ALA A 49 -14.21 -2.39 -1.94
CA ALA A 49 -13.75 -3.54 -1.16
C ALA A 49 -12.27 -3.89 -1.47
N GLU A 50 -11.85 -3.77 -2.74
CA GLU A 50 -10.44 -3.90 -3.12
C GLU A 50 -9.58 -2.80 -2.49
N LEU A 51 -10.10 -1.58 -2.40
CA LEU A 51 -9.41 -0.45 -1.74
C LEU A 51 -9.24 -0.69 -0.24
N GLU A 52 -10.27 -1.20 0.44
CA GLU A 52 -10.17 -1.58 1.86
C GLU A 52 -9.14 -2.71 2.06
N ALA A 53 -9.17 -3.74 1.20
CA ALA A 53 -8.17 -4.81 1.23
C ALA A 53 -6.74 -4.28 1.00
N ALA A 54 -6.58 -3.31 0.09
CA ALA A 54 -5.31 -2.65 -0.15
C ALA A 54 -4.81 -1.83 1.05
N GLN A 55 -5.71 -1.10 1.72
CA GLN A 55 -5.39 -0.40 2.97
C GLN A 55 -4.87 -1.36 4.04
N HIS A 56 -5.54 -2.50 4.22
CA HIS A 56 -5.08 -3.53 5.15
C HIS A 56 -3.72 -4.12 4.74
N ALA A 57 -3.48 -4.33 3.45
CA ALA A 57 -2.20 -4.84 2.96
C ALA A 57 -1.05 -3.84 3.21
N VAL A 58 -1.28 -2.55 2.95
CA VAL A 58 -0.32 -1.47 3.23
C VAL A 58 -0.05 -1.36 4.73
N ALA A 59 -1.09 -1.33 5.57
CA ALA A 59 -0.93 -1.28 7.02
C ALA A 59 -0.17 -2.50 7.59
N LYS A 60 -0.38 -3.68 7.01
CA LYS A 60 0.34 -4.90 7.37
C LYS A 60 1.82 -4.80 6.97
N ALA A 61 2.12 -4.34 5.76
CA ALA A 61 3.49 -4.13 5.30
C ALA A 61 4.22 -3.08 6.14
N GLN A 62 3.53 -1.99 6.51
CA GLN A 62 4.02 -0.96 7.44
C GLN A 62 4.40 -1.57 8.80
N SER A 63 3.53 -2.41 9.36
CA SER A 63 3.78 -3.09 10.64
C SER A 63 4.98 -4.03 10.56
N GLN A 64 5.16 -4.72 9.43
CA GLN A 64 6.31 -5.58 9.19
C GLN A 64 7.62 -4.78 9.04
N MET A 65 7.58 -3.63 8.36
CA MET A 65 8.74 -2.74 8.28
C MET A 65 9.14 -2.18 9.64
N ASN A 66 8.18 -1.70 10.43
CA ASN A 66 8.43 -1.19 11.77
C ASN A 66 9.05 -2.26 12.68
N ALA A 67 8.51 -3.49 12.66
CA ALA A 67 9.08 -4.60 13.43
C ALA A 67 10.52 -4.94 13.02
N HIS A 68 10.84 -4.86 11.72
CA HIS A 68 12.19 -5.09 11.22
C HIS A 68 13.16 -3.91 11.54
N TRP A 69 12.62 -2.72 11.74
CA TRP A 69 13.37 -1.51 12.09
C TRP A 69 13.87 -1.52 13.54
N ASP A 70 13.09 -2.09 14.46
CA ASP A 70 13.47 -2.23 15.87
C ASP A 70 14.58 -3.28 16.06
N ASP A 71 14.59 -4.34 15.24
CA ASP A 71 15.59 -5.43 15.32
C ASP A 71 16.90 -5.13 14.55
N ASN A 72 16.90 -4.18 13.60
CA ASN A 72 18.07 -3.90 12.75
C ASN A 72 18.16 -2.43 12.34
N ARG A 73 19.39 -1.90 12.16
CA ARG A 73 19.55 -0.57 11.57
C ARG A 73 18.96 -0.56 10.15
N PRO A 74 18.16 0.47 9.81
CA PRO A 74 17.56 0.56 8.49
C PRO A 74 18.62 0.68 7.40
N HIS A 75 18.43 -0.11 6.35
CA HIS A 75 19.13 0.06 5.09
C HIS A 75 18.46 1.20 4.32
N GLN A 76 19.18 1.93 3.47
CA GLN A 76 18.61 3.03 2.67
C GLN A 76 17.39 2.60 1.85
N GLU A 77 17.40 1.38 1.32
CA GLU A 77 16.30 0.80 0.54
C GLU A 77 15.01 0.66 1.37
N LEU A 78 15.11 0.27 2.65
CA LEU A 78 13.95 0.17 3.55
C LEU A 78 13.34 1.55 3.83
N VAL A 79 14.17 2.60 3.94
CA VAL A 79 13.68 3.97 4.14
C VAL A 79 12.86 4.42 2.93
N GLN A 80 13.36 4.17 1.72
CA GLN A 80 12.66 4.54 0.50
C GLN A 80 11.32 3.80 0.37
N VAL A 81 11.31 2.49 0.58
CA VAL A 81 10.09 1.68 0.51
C VAL A 81 9.09 2.08 1.59
N GLN A 82 9.56 2.54 2.74
CA GLN A 82 8.70 3.09 3.79
C GLN A 82 8.04 4.40 3.37
N ASP A 83 8.79 5.31 2.75
CA ASP A 83 8.21 6.55 2.21
C ASP A 83 7.17 6.23 1.12
N ASP A 84 7.45 5.27 0.26
CA ASP A 84 6.50 4.82 -0.78
C ASP A 84 5.24 4.18 -0.19
N LEU A 85 5.35 3.38 0.89
CA LEU A 85 4.17 2.85 1.60
C LEU A 85 3.35 3.95 2.25
N ASN A 86 4.00 4.92 2.90
CA ASN A 86 3.30 6.06 3.50
C ASN A 86 2.54 6.86 2.43
N GLN A 87 3.17 7.09 1.28
CA GLN A 87 2.53 7.76 0.17
C GLN A 87 1.36 6.95 -0.39
N ALA A 88 1.49 5.63 -0.52
CA ALA A 88 0.42 4.75 -0.95
C ALA A 88 -0.76 4.76 0.04
N GLN A 89 -0.49 4.74 1.36
CA GLN A 89 -1.53 4.85 2.38
C GLN A 89 -2.31 6.17 2.26
N GLN A 90 -1.60 7.29 2.17
CA GLN A 90 -2.23 8.61 2.02
C GLN A 90 -3.08 8.71 0.75
N SER A 91 -2.57 8.18 -0.37
CA SER A 91 -3.29 8.17 -1.63
C SER A 91 -4.57 7.31 -1.58
N LEU A 92 -4.51 6.15 -0.90
CA LEU A 92 -5.69 5.30 -0.67
C LEU A 92 -6.74 6.00 0.19
N GLU A 93 -6.33 6.67 1.27
CA GLU A 93 -7.23 7.45 2.13
C GLU A 93 -7.89 8.61 1.38
N ILE A 94 -7.14 9.32 0.54
CA ILE A 94 -7.67 10.38 -0.33
C ILE A 94 -8.67 9.80 -1.34
N THR A 95 -8.34 8.68 -1.97
CA THR A 95 -9.21 8.02 -2.95
C THR A 95 -10.50 7.52 -2.30
N ALA A 96 -10.41 6.89 -1.13
CA ALA A 96 -11.56 6.50 -0.33
C ALA A 96 -12.45 7.71 -0.01
N SER A 97 -11.87 8.78 0.51
CA SER A 97 -12.58 10.00 0.89
C SER A 97 -13.27 10.67 -0.29
N ASN A 98 -12.58 10.77 -1.44
CA ASN A 98 -13.14 11.33 -2.67
C ASN A 98 -14.23 10.44 -3.28
N SER A 99 -14.16 9.12 -3.07
CA SER A 99 -15.18 8.18 -3.56
C SER A 99 -16.46 8.19 -2.72
N MET A 100 -16.37 8.54 -1.44
CA MET A 100 -17.51 8.62 -0.52
C MET A 100 -18.22 9.98 -0.54
N GLN A 101 -17.55 11.05 -0.97
CA GLN A 101 -18.19 12.35 -1.08
C GLN A 101 -18.93 12.48 -2.42
N PRO A 102 -20.25 12.70 -2.43
CA PRO A 102 -20.94 13.09 -3.66
C PRO A 102 -20.30 14.39 -4.13
N LYS A 103 -19.92 14.46 -5.42
CA LYS A 103 -19.53 15.73 -6.05
C LYS A 103 -20.61 16.75 -5.74
N GLN A 104 -20.36 17.66 -4.81
CA GLN A 104 -21.21 18.83 -4.66
C GLN A 104 -20.95 19.69 -5.89
N VAL A 105 -21.80 19.49 -6.89
CA VAL A 105 -21.88 20.37 -8.05
C VAL A 105 -22.30 21.74 -7.49
N ARG A 106 -21.39 22.70 -7.55
CA ARG A 106 -21.71 24.13 -7.35
C ARG A 106 -22.20 24.72 -8.65
#